data_AF-A0A5B7FDF3-F1
#
_entry.id   AF-A0A5B7FDF3-F1
#
_cell.length_a   1.000
_cell.length_b   1.000
_cell.length_c   1.000
_cell.angle_alpha   90.00
_cell.angle_beta   90.00
_cell.angle_gamma   90.00
#
_symmetry.space_group_name_H-M   'P 1'
#
loop_
_entity.id
_entity.type
_entity.pdbx_description
1 polymer ?
#
loop_
_entity_poly.entity_id
_entity_poly.type
_entity_poly.pdbx_seq_one_letter_code
_entity_poly.pdbx_strand_id
1 'polypeptide(L)'
;MTPAVLSTNDLQNRVMLEKSEKMLQILELYSGIGGMQAAAKESGLPFNVVASYEINPVAVDVYCSNFPGTSKPRNILGLTMEELTRLSPDIIMMSPPCQPFTRQGLKRDAEDARSSSFLHLVDLLRRVPHPPRMILLENVAGYETSQTREHLVDMLFHRGYTWQGKPAKGNKQYK
;
A
#
# COMPACT_ATOMS: atom_id res chain seq x y z
N MET A 1 47.58 -18.63 -12.25
CA MET A 1 46.82 -17.36 -12.14
C MET A 1 46.33 -17.26 -10.71
N THR A 2 46.95 -16.40 -9.90
CA THR A 2 46.60 -16.21 -8.49
C THR A 2 45.27 -15.46 -8.41
N PRO A 3 44.30 -15.86 -7.57
CA PRO A 3 43.11 -15.05 -7.35
C PRO A 3 43.54 -13.71 -6.73
N ALA A 4 43.06 -12.60 -7.27
CA ALA A 4 43.26 -11.30 -6.64
C ALA A 4 42.60 -11.32 -5.25
N VAL A 5 43.41 -11.21 -4.20
CA VAL A 5 42.93 -11.02 -2.84
C VAL A 5 42.39 -9.60 -2.77
N LEU A 6 41.07 -9.47 -2.68
CA LEU A 6 40.41 -8.18 -2.50
C LEU A 6 40.93 -7.53 -1.21
N SER A 7 41.28 -6.25 -1.27
CA SER A 7 41.77 -5.56 -0.08
C SER A 7 40.67 -5.45 0.97
N THR A 8 41.05 -5.36 2.24
CA THR A 8 40.10 -5.08 3.33
C THR A 8 39.27 -3.81 3.06
N ASN A 9 39.84 -2.84 2.34
CA ASN A 9 39.15 -1.62 1.93
C ASN A 9 38.09 -1.87 0.86
N ASP A 10 38.30 -2.83 -0.05
CA ASP A 10 37.30 -3.22 -1.07
C ASP A 10 36.12 -3.97 -0.45
N LEU A 11 36.39 -4.82 0.55
CA LEU A 11 35.33 -5.47 1.34
C LEU A 11 34.58 -4.44 2.20
N GLN A 12 35.28 -3.53 2.86
CA GLN A 12 34.66 -2.47 3.66
C GLN A 12 33.82 -1.52 2.79
N ASN A 13 34.30 -1.15 1.60
CA ASN A 13 33.53 -0.36 0.65
C ASN A 13 32.30 -1.11 0.11
N ARG A 14 32.38 -2.42 -0.14
CA ARG A 14 31.20 -3.23 -0.50
C ARG A 14 30.19 -3.33 0.65
N VAL A 15 30.65 -3.55 1.89
CA VAL A 15 29.79 -3.57 3.09
C VAL A 15 29.16 -2.19 3.34
N MET A 16 29.85 -1.10 3.02
CA MET A 16 29.32 0.27 3.13
C MET A 16 28.35 0.62 1.98
N LEU A 17 28.59 0.13 0.76
CA LEU A 17 27.70 0.28 -0.39
C LEU A 17 26.42 -0.57 -0.24
N GLU A 18 26.51 -1.76 0.35
CA GLU A 18 25.35 -2.59 0.72
C GLU A 18 24.55 -2.00 1.90
N LYS A 19 25.19 -1.16 2.73
CA LYS A 19 24.57 -0.42 3.85
C LYS A 19 23.98 0.93 3.47
N SER A 20 23.90 1.31 2.19
CA SER A 20 22.97 2.37 1.81
C SER A 20 21.57 1.80 2.02
N GLU A 21 20.86 2.24 3.06
CA GLU A 21 19.48 1.81 3.25
C GLU A 21 18.69 2.18 2.00
N LYS A 22 18.32 1.17 1.21
CA LYS A 22 17.63 1.37 -0.06
C LYS A 22 16.30 2.07 0.24
N MET A 23 16.16 3.29 -0.27
CA MET A 23 14.96 4.09 -0.10
C MET A 23 13.73 3.34 -0.64
N LEU A 24 12.78 3.04 0.24
CA LEU A 24 11.57 2.29 -0.08
C LEU A 24 10.66 3.11 -0.99
N GLN A 25 10.23 2.54 -2.12
CA GLN A 25 9.28 3.18 -3.02
C GLN A 25 7.85 2.84 -2.60
N ILE A 26 7.07 3.84 -2.16
CA ILE A 26 5.72 3.66 -1.64
C ILE A 26 4.67 4.20 -2.62
N LEU A 27 3.68 3.38 -2.94
CA LEU A 27 2.44 3.80 -3.57
C LEU A 27 1.34 3.89 -2.49
N GLU A 28 0.79 5.07 -2.27
CA GLU A 28 -0.30 5.30 -1.31
C GLU A 28 -1.64 5.42 -2.05
N LEU A 29 -2.58 4.54 -1.74
CA LEU A 29 -3.90 4.49 -2.40
C LEU A 29 -5.00 4.79 -1.39
N TYR A 30 -6.05 5.49 -1.81
CA TYR A 30 -7.12 5.97 -0.92
C TYR A 30 -6.55 6.87 0.18
N SER A 31 -5.68 7.78 -0.24
CA SER A 31 -4.74 8.45 0.65
C SER A 31 -5.38 9.47 1.59
N GLY A 32 -6.62 9.89 1.33
CA GLY A 32 -7.33 10.85 2.15
C GLY A 32 -6.50 12.11 2.39
N ILE A 33 -6.28 12.44 3.66
CA ILE A 33 -5.48 13.62 4.07
C ILE A 33 -4.00 13.29 4.37
N GLY A 34 -3.55 12.07 4.10
CA GLY A 34 -2.14 11.66 4.24
C GLY A 34 -1.78 11.01 5.56
N GLY A 35 -2.73 10.29 6.18
CA GLY A 35 -2.49 9.58 7.44
C GLY A 35 -1.40 8.51 7.33
N MET A 36 -1.35 7.75 6.21
CA MET A 36 -0.33 6.72 6.04
C MET A 36 1.03 7.32 5.69
N GLN A 37 1.10 8.38 4.88
CA GLN A 37 2.37 9.09 4.68
C GLN A 37 2.91 9.70 6.00
N ALA A 38 2.04 10.28 6.84
CA ALA A 38 2.43 10.76 8.16
C ALA A 38 3.01 9.63 9.02
N ALA A 39 2.32 8.48 9.08
CA ALA A 39 2.81 7.31 9.81
C ALA A 39 4.13 6.76 9.25
N ALA A 40 4.31 6.76 7.92
CA ALA A 40 5.57 6.37 7.29
C ALA A 40 6.71 7.31 7.72
N LYS A 41 6.46 8.62 7.79
CA LYS A 41 7.42 9.60 8.29
C LYS A 41 7.81 9.34 9.75
N GLU A 42 6.83 9.09 10.62
CA GLU A 42 7.05 8.77 12.03
C GLU A 42 7.80 7.45 12.24
N SER A 43 7.74 6.51 11.29
CA SER A 43 8.48 5.24 11.38
C SER A 43 10.00 5.40 11.32
N GLY A 44 10.50 6.54 10.82
CA GLY A 44 11.93 6.80 10.64
C GLY A 44 12.59 6.02 9.49
N LEU A 45 11.84 5.21 8.75
CA LEU A 45 12.37 4.47 7.60
C LEU A 45 12.64 5.41 6.42
N PRO A 46 13.71 5.21 5.65
CA PRO A 46 13.94 5.96 4.42
C PRO A 46 12.96 5.50 3.33
N PHE A 47 12.12 6.42 2.84
CA PHE A 47 11.16 6.14 1.77
C PHE A 47 10.99 7.32 0.81
N ASN A 48 10.41 7.02 -0.34
CA ASN A 48 9.88 7.97 -1.31
C ASN A 48 8.46 7.55 -1.70
N VAL A 49 7.51 8.48 -1.66
CA VAL A 49 6.15 8.21 -2.15
C VAL A 49 6.15 8.44 -3.67
N VAL A 50 6.15 7.36 -4.44
CA VAL A 50 6.22 7.43 -5.91
C VAL A 50 4.92 7.95 -6.54
N ALA A 51 3.80 7.71 -5.87
CA ALA A 51 2.51 8.32 -6.17
C ALA A 51 1.57 8.17 -4.98
N SER A 52 0.65 9.12 -4.85
CA SER A 52 -0.48 9.05 -3.93
C SER A 52 -1.77 9.38 -4.67
N TYR A 53 -2.81 8.54 -4.49
CA TYR A 53 -4.08 8.66 -5.20
C TYR A 53 -5.27 8.72 -4.24
N GLU A 54 -6.10 9.73 -4.45
CA GLU A 54 -7.34 9.98 -3.72
C GLU A 54 -8.38 10.54 -4.68
N ILE A 55 -9.65 10.12 -4.58
CA ILE A 55 -10.70 10.60 -5.50
C ILE A 55 -11.28 11.94 -5.05
N ASN A 56 -11.26 12.22 -3.75
CA ASN A 56 -11.78 13.46 -3.19
C ASN A 56 -10.77 14.62 -3.33
N PRO A 57 -11.03 15.62 -4.19
CA PRO A 57 -10.10 16.72 -4.40
C PRO A 57 -9.88 17.57 -3.15
N VAL A 58 -10.88 17.70 -2.26
CA VAL A 58 -10.72 18.44 -1.00
C VAL A 58 -9.73 17.72 -0.07
N ALA A 59 -9.78 16.38 -0.03
CA ALA A 59 -8.82 15.60 0.74
C ALA A 59 -7.41 15.72 0.14
N VAL A 60 -7.29 15.74 -1.19
CA VAL A 60 -6.01 15.99 -1.89
C VAL A 60 -5.46 17.38 -1.55
N ASP A 61 -6.29 18.42 -1.50
CA ASP A 61 -5.85 19.77 -1.13
C ASP A 61 -5.25 19.78 0.28
N VAL A 62 -5.94 19.14 1.25
CA VAL A 62 -5.43 18.99 2.62
C VAL A 62 -4.15 18.15 2.64
N TYR A 63 -4.11 17.04 1.91
CA TYR A 63 -2.91 16.21 1.77
C TYR A 63 -1.73 17.05 1.29
N CYS A 64 -1.89 17.76 0.17
CA CYS A 64 -0.84 18.56 -0.46
C CYS A 64 -0.42 19.76 0.39
N SER A 65 -1.28 20.25 1.30
CA SER A 65 -0.88 21.26 2.28
C SER A 65 0.15 20.72 3.29
N ASN A 66 0.10 19.41 3.60
CA ASN A 66 1.03 18.74 4.51
C ASN A 66 2.23 18.10 3.78
N PHE A 67 1.99 17.59 2.57
CA PHE A 67 2.96 16.86 1.74
C PHE A 67 2.92 17.38 0.29
N PRO A 68 3.55 18.54 0.02
CA PRO A 68 3.43 19.21 -1.28
C PRO A 68 3.79 18.31 -2.47
N GLY A 69 2.96 18.33 -3.51
CA GLY A 69 3.21 17.68 -4.79
C GLY A 69 3.11 16.15 -4.82
N THR A 70 2.66 15.52 -3.74
CA THR A 70 2.72 14.06 -3.60
C THR A 70 1.40 13.35 -4.00
N SER A 71 0.23 13.90 -3.64
CA SER A 71 -1.08 13.32 -3.96
C SER A 71 -1.73 13.95 -5.19
N LYS A 72 -2.54 13.16 -5.91
CA LYS A 72 -3.27 13.58 -7.11
C LYS A 72 -4.74 13.10 -7.05
N PRO A 73 -5.70 13.92 -7.52
CA PRO A 73 -7.08 13.50 -7.65
C PRO A 73 -7.17 12.38 -8.70
N ARG A 74 -7.55 11.17 -8.27
CA ARG A 74 -7.59 9.99 -9.13
C ARG A 74 -8.56 8.94 -8.64
N ASN A 75 -9.37 8.41 -9.58
CA ASN A 75 -10.13 7.20 -9.37
C ASN A 75 -9.23 5.96 -9.57
N ILE A 76 -9.12 5.12 -8.52
CA ILE A 76 -8.30 3.90 -8.52
C ILE A 76 -8.84 2.84 -9.50
N LEU A 77 -10.14 2.87 -9.83
CA LEU A 77 -10.71 2.02 -10.90
C LEU A 77 -10.06 2.31 -12.27
N GLY A 78 -9.52 3.52 -12.47
CA GLY A 78 -8.74 3.90 -13.65
C GLY A 78 -7.24 3.62 -13.55
N LEU A 79 -6.77 2.93 -12.51
CA LEU A 79 -5.38 2.48 -12.44
C LEU A 79 -5.16 1.35 -13.45
N THR A 80 -4.05 1.35 -14.18
CA THR A 80 -3.77 0.33 -15.19
C THR A 80 -2.59 -0.55 -14.79
N MET A 81 -2.49 -1.72 -15.43
CA MET A 81 -1.35 -2.63 -15.23
C MET A 81 -0.03 -2.01 -15.69
N GLU A 82 -0.05 -1.27 -16.81
CA GLU A 82 1.13 -0.54 -17.31
C GLU A 82 1.62 0.48 -16.29
N GLU A 83 0.71 1.24 -15.70
CA GLU A 83 1.06 2.23 -14.70
C GLU A 83 1.61 1.61 -13.42
N LEU A 84 0.96 0.56 -12.91
CA LEU A 84 1.47 -0.14 -11.73
C LEU A 84 2.86 -0.75 -11.99
N THR A 85 3.08 -1.31 -13.19
CA THR A 85 4.39 -1.82 -13.62
C THR A 85 5.44 -0.71 -13.70
N ARG A 86 5.08 0.46 -14.26
CA ARG A 86 5.98 1.62 -14.37
C ARG A 86 6.35 2.20 -13.00
N LEU A 87 5.38 2.28 -12.08
CA LEU A 87 5.61 2.77 -10.72
C LEU A 87 6.48 1.82 -9.91
N SER A 88 6.38 0.50 -10.16
CA SER A 88 7.18 -0.56 -9.52
C SER A 88 7.38 -0.36 -8.00
N PRO A 89 6.29 -0.13 -7.22
CA PRO A 89 6.43 0.18 -5.79
C PRO A 89 7.00 -1.02 -5.01
N ASP A 90 7.85 -0.75 -4.02
CA ASP A 90 8.27 -1.74 -3.03
C ASP A 90 7.13 -2.02 -2.03
N ILE A 91 6.30 -1.01 -1.73
CA ILE A 91 5.22 -1.06 -0.76
C ILE A 91 3.96 -0.42 -1.34
N ILE A 92 2.81 -1.06 -1.17
CA ILE A 92 1.52 -0.40 -1.30
C ILE A 92 0.93 -0.19 0.10
N MET A 93 0.57 1.05 0.42
CA MET A 93 -0.21 1.40 1.62
C MET A 93 -1.61 1.83 1.17
N MET A 94 -2.66 1.30 1.80
CA MET A 94 -4.03 1.62 1.38
C MET A 94 -5.10 1.52 2.49
N SER A 95 -6.08 2.41 2.41
CA SER A 95 -7.31 2.40 3.24
C SER A 95 -8.57 2.41 2.34
N PRO A 96 -8.86 1.31 1.63
CA PRO A 96 -10.00 1.23 0.73
C PRO A 96 -11.34 1.47 1.47
N PRO A 97 -12.34 2.06 0.81
CA PRO A 97 -13.62 2.39 1.43
C PRO A 97 -14.34 1.13 1.95
N CYS A 98 -14.98 1.26 3.11
CA CYS A 98 -15.54 0.12 3.85
C CYS A 98 -17.07 -0.09 3.65
N GLN A 99 -17.71 0.62 2.73
CA GLN A 99 -19.16 0.52 2.55
C GLN A 99 -19.50 -0.49 1.44
N PRO A 100 -20.36 -1.51 1.69
CA PRO A 100 -21.46 -1.51 2.64
C PRO A 100 -21.28 -2.53 3.78
N PHE A 101 -20.14 -2.60 4.47
CA PHE A 101 -20.01 -3.52 5.62
C PHE A 101 -20.93 -3.15 6.82
N THR A 102 -21.67 -2.02 6.72
CA THR A 102 -22.51 -1.43 7.78
C THR A 102 -24.03 -1.49 7.54
N ARG A 103 -24.54 -2.09 6.44
CA ARG A 103 -26.00 -2.28 6.25
C ARG A 103 -26.39 -3.76 6.16
N GLN A 104 -27.20 -4.16 7.13
CA GLN A 104 -27.90 -5.44 7.31
C GLN A 104 -28.10 -6.31 6.05
N GLY A 105 -27.67 -7.56 6.12
CA GLY A 105 -28.48 -8.72 5.70
C GLY A 105 -28.27 -9.30 4.31
N LEU A 106 -27.56 -8.66 3.38
CA LEU A 106 -27.38 -9.19 2.03
C LEU A 106 -25.89 -9.22 1.66
N LYS A 107 -25.33 -10.44 1.57
CA LYS A 107 -23.96 -10.76 1.10
C LYS A 107 -23.80 -10.42 -0.40
N ARG A 108 -23.92 -9.14 -0.76
CA ARG A 108 -23.74 -8.59 -2.12
C ARG A 108 -22.70 -7.47 -2.15
N ASP A 109 -21.72 -7.55 -1.28
CA ASP A 109 -20.60 -6.61 -1.13
C ASP A 109 -19.68 -6.56 -2.36
N ALA A 110 -19.62 -7.62 -3.17
CA ALA A 110 -18.89 -7.64 -4.45
C ALA A 110 -19.63 -6.92 -5.61
N GLU A 111 -20.95 -6.70 -5.50
CA GLU A 111 -21.76 -6.02 -6.51
C GLU A 111 -21.88 -4.51 -6.24
N ASP A 112 -21.34 -4.01 -5.12
CA ASP A 112 -21.35 -2.59 -4.77
C ASP A 112 -20.32 -1.83 -5.59
N ALA A 113 -20.75 -0.78 -6.29
CA ALA A 113 -19.86 0.10 -7.04
C ALA A 113 -18.71 0.67 -6.18
N ARG A 114 -18.87 0.74 -4.85
CA ARG A 114 -17.86 1.23 -3.91
C ARG A 114 -16.74 0.24 -3.62
N SER A 115 -16.93 -1.07 -3.82
CA SER A 115 -15.88 -2.08 -3.71
C SER A 115 -15.15 -2.32 -5.03
N SER A 116 -15.74 -1.87 -6.16
CA SER A 116 -15.21 -2.09 -7.51
C SER A 116 -13.76 -1.64 -7.71
N SER A 117 -13.37 -0.48 -7.17
CA SER A 117 -12.00 0.02 -7.31
C SER A 117 -11.00 -0.83 -6.54
N PHE A 118 -11.40 -1.42 -5.41
CA PHE A 118 -10.54 -2.30 -4.63
C PHE A 118 -10.43 -3.68 -5.28
N LEU A 119 -11.53 -4.26 -5.75
CA LEU A 119 -11.50 -5.53 -6.49
C LEU A 119 -10.67 -5.42 -7.78
N HIS A 120 -10.81 -4.32 -8.51
CA HIS A 120 -9.97 -4.01 -9.66
C HIS A 120 -8.48 -3.97 -9.30
N LEU A 121 -8.12 -3.32 -8.19
CA LEU A 121 -6.74 -3.31 -7.70
C LEU A 121 -6.25 -4.73 -7.34
N VAL A 122 -7.07 -5.54 -6.67
CA VAL A 122 -6.73 -6.93 -6.35
C VAL A 122 -6.47 -7.72 -7.63
N ASP A 123 -7.29 -7.54 -8.67
CA ASP A 123 -7.09 -8.19 -9.98
C ASP A 123 -5.85 -7.71 -10.71
N LEU A 124 -5.46 -6.45 -10.58
CA LEU A 124 -4.18 -5.95 -11.08
C LEU A 124 -3.01 -6.61 -10.33
N LEU A 125 -3.08 -6.69 -9.00
CA LEU A 125 -2.02 -7.28 -8.17
C LEU A 125 -1.82 -8.77 -8.41
N ARG A 126 -2.88 -9.51 -8.77
CA ARG A 126 -2.78 -10.92 -9.22
C ARG A 126 -1.90 -11.06 -10.46
N ARG A 127 -1.94 -10.09 -11.37
CA ARG A 127 -1.39 -10.21 -12.74
C ARG A 127 -0.12 -9.40 -12.99
N VAL A 128 0.16 -8.39 -12.16
CA VAL A 128 1.33 -7.52 -12.35
C VAL A 128 2.62 -8.35 -12.38
N PRO A 129 3.57 -8.08 -13.30
CA PRO A 129 4.80 -8.88 -13.41
C PRO A 129 5.67 -8.82 -12.14
N HIS A 130 5.79 -7.62 -11.55
CA HIS A 130 6.58 -7.37 -10.36
C HIS A 130 5.64 -6.81 -9.27
N PRO A 131 5.15 -7.65 -8.35
CA PRO A 131 4.22 -7.21 -7.33
C PRO A 131 4.99 -6.52 -6.18
N PRO A 132 4.36 -5.60 -5.43
CA PRO A 132 5.02 -4.90 -4.33
C PRO A 132 5.49 -5.88 -3.26
N ARG A 133 6.67 -5.70 -2.68
CA ARG A 133 7.18 -6.64 -1.67
C ARG A 133 6.33 -6.65 -0.39
N MET A 134 5.66 -5.53 -0.07
CA MET A 134 4.77 -5.43 1.09
C MET A 134 3.47 -4.72 0.73
N ILE A 135 2.39 -5.14 1.40
CA ILE A 135 1.08 -4.51 1.32
C ILE A 135 0.63 -4.22 2.75
N LEU A 136 0.36 -2.94 3.04
CA LEU A 136 -0.27 -2.49 4.27
C LEU A 136 -1.69 -2.05 3.95
N LEU A 137 -2.67 -2.69 4.60
CA LEU A 137 -4.08 -2.37 4.42
C LEU A 137 -4.73 -2.07 5.76
N GLU A 138 -5.37 -0.92 5.86
CA GLU A 138 -6.24 -0.54 6.97
C GLU A 138 -7.71 -0.68 6.55
N ASN A 139 -8.55 -1.17 7.46
CA ASN A 139 -9.98 -1.26 7.26
C ASN A 139 -10.70 -1.35 8.62
N VAL A 140 -12.03 -1.23 8.59
CA VAL A 140 -12.88 -1.25 9.78
C VAL A 140 -13.13 -2.66 10.32
N ALA A 141 -13.62 -2.72 11.56
CA ALA A 141 -14.17 -3.96 12.12
C ALA A 141 -15.35 -4.48 11.28
N GLY A 142 -15.35 -5.78 10.99
CA GLY A 142 -16.27 -6.44 10.06
C GLY A 142 -15.65 -6.70 8.69
N TYR A 143 -14.55 -6.03 8.32
CA TYR A 143 -13.83 -6.35 7.08
C TYR A 143 -13.27 -7.78 7.09
N GLU A 144 -12.94 -8.31 8.28
CA GLU A 144 -12.40 -9.64 8.46
C GLU A 144 -13.29 -10.79 7.94
N THR A 145 -14.59 -10.55 7.81
CA THR A 145 -15.58 -11.52 7.28
C THR A 145 -16.16 -11.14 5.91
N SER A 146 -15.60 -10.12 5.25
CA SER A 146 -16.07 -9.64 3.94
C SER A 146 -15.58 -10.49 2.76
N GLN A 147 -16.35 -10.53 1.66
CA GLN A 147 -15.93 -11.18 0.40
C GLN A 147 -14.72 -10.47 -0.22
N THR A 148 -14.66 -9.14 -0.10
CA THR A 148 -13.49 -8.37 -0.56
C THR A 148 -12.19 -8.79 0.13
N ARG A 149 -12.25 -9.14 1.42
CA ARG A 149 -11.09 -9.70 2.11
C ARG A 149 -10.76 -11.10 1.59
N GLU A 150 -11.75 -11.94 1.32
CA GLU A 150 -11.51 -13.27 0.73
C GLU A 150 -10.76 -13.15 -0.60
N HIS A 151 -11.17 -12.23 -1.48
CA HIS A 151 -10.44 -11.96 -2.73
C HIS A 151 -9.01 -11.47 -2.50
N LEU A 152 -8.78 -10.59 -1.52
CA LEU A 152 -7.43 -10.14 -1.17
C LEU A 152 -6.57 -11.30 -0.67
N VAL A 153 -7.06 -12.09 0.28
CA VAL A 153 -6.33 -13.23 0.87
C VAL A 153 -6.01 -14.28 -0.20
N ASP A 154 -6.96 -14.55 -1.08
CA ASP A 154 -6.78 -15.41 -2.25
C ASP A 154 -5.66 -14.89 -3.17
N MET A 155 -5.65 -13.59 -3.49
CA MET A 155 -4.58 -12.96 -4.25
C MET A 155 -3.22 -13.10 -3.55
N LEU A 156 -3.17 -12.79 -2.25
CA LEU A 156 -1.95 -12.87 -1.44
C LEU A 156 -1.39 -14.30 -1.46
N PHE A 157 -2.26 -15.31 -1.30
CA PHE A 157 -1.88 -16.73 -1.36
C PHE A 157 -1.29 -17.10 -2.73
N HIS A 158 -1.98 -16.78 -3.83
CA HIS A 158 -1.53 -17.09 -5.18
C HIS A 158 -0.22 -16.40 -5.57
N ARG A 159 0.07 -15.24 -4.96
CA ARG A 159 1.32 -14.49 -5.17
C ARG A 159 2.43 -14.84 -4.17
N GLY A 160 2.18 -15.79 -3.26
CA GLY A 160 3.17 -16.28 -2.31
C GLY A 160 3.46 -15.35 -1.13
N TYR A 161 2.54 -14.43 -0.80
CA TYR A 161 2.66 -13.61 0.40
C TYR A 161 2.31 -14.40 1.65
N THR A 162 3.03 -14.10 2.73
CA THR A 162 2.53 -14.33 4.08
C THR A 162 1.75 -13.10 4.53
N TRP A 163 0.72 -13.29 5.36
CA TRP A 163 -0.09 -12.17 5.85
C TRP A 163 -0.47 -12.36 7.31
N GLN A 164 -0.68 -11.24 7.99
CA GLN A 164 -1.21 -11.17 9.35
C GLN A 164 -2.24 -10.05 9.42
N GLY A 165 -3.33 -10.26 10.17
CA GLY A 165 -4.36 -9.27 10.41
C GLY A 165 -4.74 -9.26 11.89
N LYS A 166 -4.84 -8.08 12.49
CA LYS A 166 -5.29 -7.90 13.88
C LYS A 166 -6.30 -6.75 13.93
N PRO A 167 -7.47 -6.95 14.57
CA PRO A 167 -8.35 -5.83 14.88
C PRO A 167 -7.60 -4.81 15.73
N ALA A 168 -7.65 -3.53 15.35
CA ALA A 168 -7.11 -2.47 16.19
C ALA A 168 -7.92 -2.43 17.49
N LYS A 169 -7.29 -2.78 18.62
CA LYS A 169 -7.89 -2.55 19.94
C LYS A 169 -7.76 -1.05 20.24
N GLY A 170 -8.81 -0.28 20.00
CA GLY A 170 -8.85 1.10 20.42
C GLY A 170 -8.71 1.18 21.95
N ASN A 171 -7.65 1.82 22.45
CA ASN A 171 -7.65 2.33 23.81
C ASN A 171 -8.80 3.35 23.87
N LYS A 172 -9.91 2.98 24.50
CA LYS A 172 -10.94 3.93 24.92
C LYS A 172 -10.38 4.76 26.08
N GLN A 173 -9.48 5.69 25.77
CA GLN A 173 -9.09 6.77 26.67
C GLN A 173 -9.08 8.09 25.89
N TYR A 174 -10.27 8.54 25.54
CA TYR A 174 -10.54 9.96 25.42
C TYR A 174 -11.80 10.20 26.27
N LYS A 175 -11.57 10.65 27.50
CA LYS A 175 -12.54 11.34 28.34
C LYS A 175 -12.03 12.75 28.54
#